data_AF-A0A2V6SUY2-F1
#
_entry.id   AF-A0A2V6SUY2-F1
#
_cell.length_a   1.000
_cell.length_b   1.000
_cell.length_c   1.000
_cell.angle_alpha   90.00
_cell.angle_beta   90.00
_cell.angle_gamma   90.00
#
_symmetry.space_group_name_H-M   'P 1'
#
loop_
_entity.id
_entity.type
_entity.pdbx_description
1 polymer ?
#
loop_
_entity_poly.entity_id
_entity_poly.type
_entity_poly.pdbx_seq_one_letter_code
_entity_poly.pdbx_strand_id
1 'polypeptide(L)'
;MVLIVDNFLQIPHTVRRMSLILLSDRIWLGSCSTLEGKMTKELRCEDVFQGCPYVGVGPDIRELMREYMEHVRDVHRVTSPTPELRIQAMVAVRERQAQVD
;
A
#
# COMPACT_ATOMS: atom_id res chain seq x y z
N MET A 1 -55.41 8.99 -22.52
CA MET A 1 -54.42 9.16 -21.44
C MET A 1 -54.40 10.64 -21.10
N VAL A 2 -55.20 11.08 -20.13
CA VAL A 2 -54.90 11.12 -18.68
C VAL A 2 -53.82 12.17 -18.37
N LEU A 3 -54.33 13.36 -17.96
CA LEU A 3 -53.97 14.24 -16.83
C LEU A 3 -52.49 14.65 -16.66
N ILE A 4 -52.09 15.94 -16.77
CA ILE A 4 -52.24 17.04 -15.77
C ILE A 4 -51.81 16.52 -14.37
N VAL A 5 -50.79 17.03 -13.65
CA VAL A 5 -50.72 18.34 -12.98
C VAL A 5 -49.28 18.59 -12.47
N ASP A 6 -48.90 19.86 -12.44
CA ASP A 6 -47.96 20.51 -11.52
C ASP A 6 -47.90 19.92 -10.11
N ASN A 7 -46.72 19.94 -9.46
CA ASN A 7 -46.68 20.23 -8.01
C ASN A 7 -45.31 20.74 -7.51
N PHE A 8 -45.26 22.05 -7.29
CA PHE A 8 -44.66 22.78 -6.15
C PHE A 8 -43.13 22.69 -5.92
N LEU A 9 -42.39 23.80 -6.07
CA LEU A 9 -42.24 24.88 -5.06
C LEU A 9 -41.94 24.33 -3.65
N GLN A 10 -40.68 24.37 -3.21
CA GLN A 10 -40.16 25.39 -2.27
C GLN A 10 -38.83 24.96 -1.60
N ILE A 11 -37.80 25.78 -1.87
CA ILE A 11 -36.66 26.22 -1.04
C ILE A 11 -36.60 25.73 0.43
N PRO A 12 -35.40 25.50 1.00
CA PRO A 12 -34.81 26.65 1.71
C PRO A 12 -33.32 26.91 1.40
N HIS A 13 -33.04 28.19 1.16
CA HIS A 13 -31.77 28.81 1.41
C HIS A 13 -31.42 28.61 2.88
N THR A 14 -30.30 27.94 3.17
CA THR A 14 -29.47 28.39 4.29
C THR A 14 -28.03 28.48 3.81
N VAL A 15 -27.67 29.72 3.52
CA VAL A 15 -26.31 30.22 3.51
C VAL A 15 -25.59 29.72 4.76
N ARG A 16 -24.54 28.92 4.60
CA ARG A 16 -23.46 28.92 5.59
C ARG A 16 -22.10 28.77 4.93
N ARG A 17 -21.47 29.94 4.84
CA ARG A 17 -20.03 30.18 4.81
C ARG A 17 -19.26 29.59 3.63
N MET A 18 -19.00 30.49 2.67
CA MET A 18 -17.64 30.98 2.41
C MET A 18 -16.55 30.22 3.17
N SER A 19 -15.80 29.40 2.44
CA SER A 19 -14.36 29.60 2.38
C SER A 19 -13.91 29.16 1.00
N LEU A 20 -13.72 30.16 0.15
CA LEU A 20 -12.78 30.10 -0.96
C LEU A 20 -11.43 29.74 -0.36
N ILE A 21 -11.12 28.46 -0.27
CA ILE A 21 -9.72 28.06 -0.16
C ILE A 21 -9.19 28.19 -1.58
N LEU A 22 -8.59 29.35 -1.81
CA LEU A 22 -7.92 29.76 -3.02
C LEU A 22 -7.00 28.63 -3.51
N LEU A 23 -6.90 28.51 -4.84
CA LEU A 23 -6.05 27.58 -5.59
C LEU A 23 -4.54 27.84 -5.39
N SER A 24 -4.05 27.95 -4.15
CA SER A 24 -2.65 28.32 -3.86
C SER A 24 -1.87 27.28 -3.05
N ASP A 25 -2.47 26.16 -2.61
CA ASP A 25 -1.78 25.16 -1.77
C ASP A 25 -1.77 23.74 -2.39
N ARG A 26 -1.63 23.63 -3.72
CA ARG A 26 -1.47 22.34 -4.42
C ARG A 26 -0.01 21.97 -4.73
N ILE A 27 0.95 22.47 -3.96
CA ILE A 27 2.39 22.15 -4.14
C ILE A 27 2.92 21.17 -3.08
N TRP A 28 2.11 20.77 -2.09
CA TRP A 28 2.55 19.91 -0.99
C TRP A 28 2.16 18.42 -1.08
N LEU A 29 1.97 17.89 -2.29
CA LEU A 29 1.99 16.43 -2.56
C LEU A 29 3.17 16.03 -3.46
N GLY A 30 4.16 16.92 -3.60
CA GLY A 30 5.37 16.69 -4.39
C GLY A 30 6.44 15.97 -3.59
N SER A 31 6.59 14.68 -3.85
CA SER A 31 7.86 13.94 -3.79
C SER A 31 8.62 13.93 -2.46
N CYS A 32 8.12 13.17 -1.48
CA CYS A 32 9.02 12.33 -0.67
C CYS A 32 9.36 11.08 -1.49
N SER A 33 10.22 11.23 -2.48
CA SER A 33 10.83 10.10 -3.16
C SER A 33 12.33 10.39 -3.22
N THR A 34 13.10 9.39 -2.83
CA THR A 34 14.50 9.25 -3.25
C THR A 34 15.54 9.95 -2.36
N LEU A 35 15.41 9.77 -1.05
CA LEU A 35 16.58 9.49 -0.21
C LEU A 35 16.35 8.22 0.63
N GLU A 36 15.69 7.20 0.05
CA GLU A 36 16.02 5.84 0.46
C GLU A 36 17.43 5.61 -0.06
N GLY A 37 18.41 5.82 0.82
CA GLY A 37 19.74 5.27 0.64
C GLY A 37 19.62 3.80 0.24
N LYS A 38 20.64 3.30 -0.45
CA LYS A 38 20.77 1.91 -0.90
C LYS A 38 20.91 0.96 0.31
N MET A 39 19.95 1.01 1.23
CA MET A 39 19.82 0.13 2.37
C MET A 39 19.44 -1.20 1.77
N THR A 40 20.37 -2.13 1.86
CA THR A 40 20.16 -3.50 1.41
C THR A 40 19.14 -4.12 2.35
N LYS A 41 17.97 -4.46 1.81
CA LYS A 41 16.85 -5.00 2.56
C LYS A 41 16.95 -6.51 2.53
N GLU A 42 16.75 -7.13 3.68
CA GLU A 42 16.78 -8.58 3.85
C GLU A 42 15.38 -9.10 4.16
N LEU A 43 15.02 -10.24 3.56
CA LEU A 43 13.83 -11.01 3.86
C LEU A 43 14.22 -12.47 4.03
N ARG A 44 14.00 -13.03 5.23
CA ARG A 44 14.20 -14.45 5.47
C ARG A 44 12.87 -15.18 5.32
N CYS A 45 12.87 -16.26 4.55
CA CYS A 45 11.69 -17.11 4.46
C CYS A 45 11.36 -17.74 5.81
N GLU A 46 12.36 -18.02 6.64
CA GLU A 46 12.19 -18.54 8.00
C GLU A 46 11.25 -17.70 8.87
N ASP A 47 11.24 -16.37 8.69
CA ASP A 47 10.38 -15.45 9.45
C ASP A 47 8.88 -15.66 9.13
N VAL A 48 8.56 -16.32 8.01
CA VAL A 48 7.19 -16.61 7.55
C VAL A 48 6.90 -18.12 7.50
N PHE A 49 7.86 -18.92 7.03
CA PHE A 49 7.81 -20.37 6.93
C PHE A 49 8.97 -20.97 7.74
N GLN A 50 8.66 -21.44 8.96
CA GLN A 50 9.65 -22.07 9.83
C GLN A 50 10.35 -23.26 9.13
N GLY A 51 11.68 -23.27 9.19
CA GLY A 51 12.51 -24.33 8.59
C GLY A 51 12.91 -24.09 7.13
N CYS A 52 12.61 -22.92 6.55
CA CYS A 52 13.10 -22.56 5.23
C CYS A 52 14.37 -21.67 5.30
N PRO A 53 15.54 -22.13 4.81
CA PRO A 53 16.80 -21.39 4.91
C PRO A 53 16.96 -20.29 3.84
N TYR A 54 15.93 -20.04 3.03
CA TYR A 54 16.00 -19.04 1.97
C TYR A 54 16.07 -17.63 2.55
N VAL A 55 17.03 -16.84 2.04
CA VAL A 55 17.21 -15.44 2.39
C VAL A 55 17.28 -14.64 1.09
N GLY A 56 16.32 -13.73 0.89
CA GLY A 56 16.34 -12.75 -0.17
C GLY A 56 17.00 -11.46 0.32
N VAL A 57 17.84 -10.87 -0.52
CA VAL A 57 18.56 -9.64 -0.19
C VAL A 57 18.54 -8.72 -1.41
N GLY A 58 18.09 -7.48 -1.23
CA GLY A 58 18.01 -6.54 -2.36
C GLY A 58 17.75 -5.09 -1.95
N PRO A 59 18.11 -4.11 -2.79
CA PRO A 59 17.88 -2.69 -2.51
C PRO A 59 16.40 -2.29 -2.70
N ASP A 60 15.69 -2.96 -3.61
CA ASP A 60 14.31 -2.69 -3.95
C ASP A 60 13.35 -3.73 -3.35
N ILE A 61 12.37 -3.26 -2.59
CA ILE A 61 11.37 -4.13 -1.93
C ILE A 61 10.53 -4.87 -2.96
N ARG A 62 10.18 -4.24 -4.09
CA ARG A 62 9.27 -4.87 -5.06
C ARG A 62 9.95 -6.04 -5.75
N GLU A 63 11.23 -5.89 -6.13
CA GLU A 63 12.01 -6.99 -6.68
C GLU A 63 12.21 -8.11 -5.65
N LEU A 64 12.61 -7.76 -4.42
CA LEU A 64 12.77 -8.71 -3.32
C LEU A 64 11.49 -9.51 -3.06
N MET A 65 10.34 -8.84 -3.03
CA MET A 65 9.05 -9.49 -2.83
C MET A 65 8.64 -10.34 -4.04
N ARG A 66 8.98 -9.95 -5.27
CA ARG A 66 8.71 -10.75 -6.46
C ARG A 66 9.46 -12.09 -6.38
N GLU A 67 10.76 -12.05 -6.08
CA GLU A 67 11.62 -13.23 -5.95
C GLU A 67 11.19 -14.12 -4.79
N TYR A 68 10.88 -13.51 -3.65
CA TYR A 68 10.35 -14.24 -2.51
C TYR A 68 9.04 -14.97 -2.84
N MET A 69 8.10 -14.32 -3.55
CA MET A 69 6.84 -14.95 -3.94
C MET A 69 7.03 -16.07 -4.95
N GLU A 70 8.02 -15.97 -5.83
CA GLU A 70 8.42 -17.06 -6.72
C GLU A 70 8.94 -18.25 -5.92
N HIS A 71 9.87 -18.01 -4.99
CA HIS A 71 10.37 -19.04 -4.08
C HIS A 71 9.24 -19.73 -3.30
N VAL A 72 8.28 -18.97 -2.79
CA VAL A 72 7.13 -19.52 -2.05
C VAL A 72 6.23 -20.38 -2.93
N ARG A 73 6.04 -20.02 -4.20
CA ARG A 73 5.31 -20.87 -5.16
C ARG A 73 6.05 -22.17 -5.44
N ASP A 74 7.36 -22.10 -5.65
CA ASP A 74 8.14 -23.24 -6.15
C ASP A 74 8.52 -24.22 -5.03
N VAL A 75 8.94 -23.69 -3.87
CA VAL A 75 9.42 -24.49 -2.73
C VAL A 75 8.29 -24.89 -1.80
N HIS A 76 7.42 -23.94 -1.43
CA HIS A 76 6.30 -24.19 -0.50
C HIS A 76 5.02 -24.63 -1.21
N ARG A 77 5.02 -24.70 -2.56
CA ARG A 77 3.87 -25.11 -3.39
C ARG A 77 2.60 -24.31 -3.09
N VAL A 78 2.76 -23.06 -2.66
CA VAL A 78 1.64 -22.15 -2.42
C VAL A 78 1.21 -21.55 -3.75
N THR A 79 0.21 -22.15 -4.40
CA THR A 79 -0.24 -21.78 -5.75
C THR A 79 -0.79 -20.36 -5.84
N SER A 80 -1.35 -19.84 -4.75
CA SER A 80 -1.85 -18.47 -4.65
C SER A 80 -1.41 -17.85 -3.34
N PRO A 81 -0.31 -17.08 -3.31
CA PRO A 81 0.11 -16.38 -2.09
C PRO A 81 -0.99 -15.43 -1.65
N THR A 82 -1.55 -15.68 -0.47
CA THR A 82 -2.66 -14.90 0.10
C THR A 82 -2.18 -13.48 0.43
N PRO A 83 -3.10 -12.49 0.48
CA PRO A 83 -2.72 -11.14 0.90
C PRO A 83 -2.09 -11.11 2.29
N GLU A 84 -2.50 -11.99 3.22
CA GLU A 84 -1.88 -12.08 4.55
C GLU A 84 -0.39 -12.44 4.47
N LEU A 85 -0.02 -13.41 3.63
CA LEU A 85 1.40 -13.79 3.44
C LEU A 85 2.23 -12.63 2.91
N ARG A 86 1.67 -11.80 2.02
CA ARG A 86 2.36 -10.61 1.51
C ARG A 86 2.57 -9.58 2.61
N ILE A 87 1.56 -9.38 3.46
CA ILE A 87 1.64 -8.46 4.59
C ILE A 87 2.69 -8.95 5.59
N GLN A 88 2.69 -10.24 5.93
CA GLN A 88 3.69 -10.84 6.82
C GLN A 88 5.11 -10.67 6.29
N ALA A 89 5.34 -10.96 5.01
CA ALA A 89 6.65 -10.76 4.40
C ALA A 89 7.07 -9.28 4.42
N MET A 90 6.16 -8.34 4.15
CA MET A 90 6.45 -6.90 4.24
C MET A 90 6.77 -6.44 5.67
N VAL A 91 6.07 -7.00 6.67
CA VAL A 91 6.34 -6.72 8.08
C VAL A 91 7.72 -7.26 8.46
N ALA A 92 8.04 -8.51 8.10
CA ALA A 92 9.35 -9.10 8.35
C ALA A 92 10.49 -8.27 7.74
N VAL A 93 10.35 -7.82 6.49
CA VAL A 93 11.30 -6.91 5.83
C VAL A 93 11.55 -5.63 6.64
N ARG A 94 10.49 -5.03 7.18
CA ARG A 94 10.56 -3.78 7.97
C ARG A 94 11.15 -4.01 9.36
N GLU A 95 10.74 -5.06 10.04
CA GLU A 95 11.25 -5.42 11.37
C GLU A 95 12.75 -5.70 11.31
N ARG A 96 13.22 -6.37 10.25
CA ARG A 96 14.66 -6.59 10.03
C ARG A 96 15.40 -5.30 9.75
N GLN A 97 14.86 -4.40 8.93
CA GLN A 97 15.46 -3.09 8.72
C GLN A 97 15.58 -2.28 10.01
N ALA A 98 14.54 -2.31 10.86
CA ALA A 98 14.55 -1.61 12.14
C ALA A 98 15.55 -2.19 13.17
N GLN A 99 16.03 -3.43 12.98
CA GLN A 99 17.05 -4.06 13.84
C GLN A 99 18.49 -3.78 13.39
N VAL A 100 18.68 -3.24 12.18
CA VAL A 100 20.00 -3.00 11.57
C VAL A 100 20.44 -1.52 11.71
N ASP A 101 19.57 -0.65 12.25
CA ASP A 101 19.87 0.72 12.69
C ASP A 101 20.39 0.75 14.14
#